data_AF-A0A1F9EJG4-F1
#
_entry.id   AF-A0A1F9EJG4-F1
#
_cell.length_a   1.000
_cell.length_b   1.000
_cell.length_c   1.000
_cell.angle_alpha   90.00
_cell.angle_beta   90.00
_cell.angle_gamma   90.00
#
_symmetry.space_group_name_H-M   'P 1'
#
loop_
_entity.id
_entity.type
_entity.pdbx_description
1 polymer ?
#
loop_
_entity_poly.entity_id
_entity_poly.type
_entity_poly.pdbx_seq_one_letter_code
_entity_poly.pdbx_strand_id
1 'polypeptide(L)'
;MRLVRPVVVLSFLMMISFLAAPAPAAAEGAGKNPCEMKNPCAAKEMMKNPCDMKAMPAGGATPIREKAIKDPAKLARQGNALWADATLGTSGNSCSTCHPNGAGLKSTPWPKFISMADDTLTMDQMINFCMLNPMKAKPLEWNSQKMTALAAYVAANSGKGGEAVNPCAMKMMKNPCDMKGNMKNPCGMD
;
A
#
# COMPACT_ATOMS: atom_id res chain seq x y z
N MET A 1 30.28 -0.99 -50.65
CA MET A 1 29.68 -2.29 -51.00
C MET A 1 30.46 -3.41 -50.34
N ARG A 2 29.91 -4.06 -49.30
CA ARG A 2 30.34 -5.38 -48.81
C ARG A 2 29.33 -5.91 -47.78
N LEU A 3 28.55 -6.88 -48.28
CA LEU A 3 27.88 -8.00 -47.60
C LEU A 3 27.08 -7.75 -46.31
N VAL A 4 25.78 -7.54 -46.50
CA VAL A 4 24.71 -7.95 -45.59
C VAL A 4 24.69 -9.48 -45.51
N ARG A 5 24.84 -10.05 -44.31
CA ARG A 5 24.58 -11.49 -44.06
C ARG A 5 23.09 -11.66 -43.72
N PRO A 6 22.40 -12.66 -44.30
CA PRO A 6 20.96 -12.80 -44.14
C PRO A 6 20.62 -13.35 -42.75
N VAL A 7 19.54 -12.80 -42.22
CA VAL A 7 18.77 -13.31 -41.09
C VAL A 7 18.31 -14.74 -41.41
N VAL A 8 18.72 -15.72 -40.61
CA VAL A 8 18.11 -17.06 -40.59
C VAL A 8 17.28 -17.15 -39.32
N VAL A 9 16.02 -16.70 -39.42
CA VAL A 9 14.98 -17.03 -38.44
C VAL A 9 14.64 -18.50 -38.66
N LEU A 10 15.16 -19.38 -37.81
CA LEU A 10 14.75 -20.78 -37.78
C LEU A 10 13.44 -20.88 -37.01
N SER A 11 12.34 -20.54 -37.69
CA SER A 11 10.98 -20.74 -37.22
C SER A 11 10.67 -22.24 -37.32
N PHE A 12 10.79 -22.97 -36.22
CA PHE A 12 10.27 -24.33 -36.12
C PHE A 12 8.76 -24.26 -35.90
N LEU A 13 8.00 -24.23 -37.01
CA LEU A 13 6.56 -24.43 -37.02
C LEU A 13 6.29 -25.92 -36.75
N MET A 14 6.04 -26.29 -35.50
CA MET A 14 5.56 -27.63 -35.15
C MET A 14 4.08 -27.73 -35.56
N MET A 15 3.83 -28.35 -36.72
CA MET A 15 2.47 -28.75 -37.13
C MET A 15 1.95 -29.82 -36.16
N ILE A 16 1.08 -29.42 -35.24
CA ILE A 16 0.27 -30.35 -34.46
C ILE A 16 -0.98 -30.67 -35.28
N SER A 17 -0.99 -31.88 -35.84
CA SER A 17 -2.15 -32.45 -36.53
C SER A 17 -3.26 -32.72 -35.52
N PHE A 18 -4.37 -32.00 -35.63
CA PHE A 18 -5.61 -32.34 -34.92
C PHE A 18 -6.29 -33.52 -35.63
N LEU A 19 -5.99 -34.74 -35.19
CA LEU A 19 -6.91 -35.87 -35.37
C LEU A 19 -7.98 -35.79 -34.27
N ALA A 20 -9.19 -35.42 -34.66
CA ALA A 20 -10.38 -35.57 -33.82
C ALA A 20 -10.73 -37.06 -33.71
N ALA A 21 -10.40 -37.66 -32.57
CA ALA A 21 -10.97 -38.95 -32.17
C ALA A 21 -12.34 -38.72 -31.49
N PRO A 22 -13.33 -39.60 -31.72
CA PRO A 22 -14.63 -39.49 -31.07
C PRO A 22 -14.50 -39.71 -29.55
N ALA A 23 -15.11 -38.82 -28.78
CA ALA A 23 -15.14 -38.88 -27.33
C ALA A 23 -15.79 -40.21 -26.87
N PRO A 24 -15.15 -41.00 -25.99
CA PRO A 24 -15.85 -42.04 -25.27
C PRO A 24 -16.83 -41.40 -24.29
N ALA A 25 -18.06 -41.89 -24.35
CA ALA A 25 -19.16 -41.53 -23.45
C ALA A 25 -18.67 -41.53 -21.99
N ALA A 26 -19.04 -40.46 -21.28
CA ALA A 26 -18.82 -40.33 -19.85
C ALA A 26 -19.38 -41.58 -19.15
N ALA A 27 -18.50 -42.34 -18.51
CA ALA A 27 -18.90 -43.28 -17.49
C ALA A 27 -19.52 -42.45 -16.35
N GLU A 28 -20.84 -42.53 -16.21
CA GLU A 28 -21.60 -42.00 -15.09
C GLU A 28 -21.11 -42.72 -13.82
N GLY A 29 -20.13 -42.10 -13.16
CA GLY A 29 -19.83 -42.40 -11.77
C GLY A 29 -21.07 -42.06 -10.95
N ALA A 30 -21.62 -43.06 -10.27
CA ALA A 30 -22.74 -42.96 -9.36
C ALA A 30 -22.51 -41.88 -8.29
N GLY A 31 -22.85 -40.63 -8.63
CA GLY A 31 -22.94 -39.51 -7.72
C GLY A 31 -24.24 -39.64 -6.96
N LYS A 32 -24.16 -39.93 -5.67
CA LYS A 32 -25.31 -39.87 -4.76
C LYS A 32 -26.01 -38.52 -4.95
N ASN A 33 -27.34 -38.53 -4.85
CA ASN A 33 -28.12 -37.33 -5.04
C ASN A 33 -27.64 -36.24 -4.05
N PRO A 34 -27.60 -34.96 -4.47
CA PRO A 34 -27.19 -33.85 -3.60
C PRO A 34 -28.13 -33.62 -2.41
N CYS A 35 -29.23 -34.37 -2.33
CA CYS A 35 -30.20 -34.35 -1.23
C CYS A 35 -29.95 -35.43 -0.15
N GLU A 36 -29.04 -36.39 -0.39
CA GLU A 36 -28.65 -37.46 0.54
C GLU A 36 -27.48 -37.06 1.44
N MET A 37 -26.88 -35.89 1.20
CA MET A 37 -26.06 -35.26 2.22
C MET A 37 -26.97 -34.89 3.37
N LYS A 38 -26.88 -35.68 4.46
CA LYS A 38 -27.50 -35.39 5.74
C LYS A 38 -27.39 -33.88 6.03
N ASN A 39 -28.51 -33.28 6.41
CA ASN A 39 -28.62 -31.87 6.74
C ASN A 39 -27.38 -31.44 7.55
N PRO A 40 -26.60 -30.44 7.11
CA PRO A 40 -25.40 -29.99 7.83
C PRO A 40 -25.72 -29.52 9.26
N CYS A 41 -26.99 -29.19 9.56
CA CYS A 41 -27.48 -28.89 10.90
C CYS A 41 -27.68 -30.13 11.80
N ALA A 42 -27.64 -31.35 11.26
CA ALA A 42 -27.69 -32.60 12.03
C ALA A 42 -26.32 -33.00 12.60
N ALA A 43 -25.24 -32.29 12.24
CA ALA A 43 -23.91 -32.44 12.83
C ALA A 43 -23.84 -31.78 14.22
N LYS A 44 -24.65 -32.27 15.16
CA LYS A 44 -24.78 -31.74 16.53
C LYS A 44 -23.48 -31.79 17.34
N GLU A 45 -22.48 -32.55 16.90
CA GLU A 45 -21.22 -32.79 17.63
C GLU A 45 -20.02 -31.96 17.10
N MET A 46 -20.14 -31.18 16.03
CA MET A 46 -18.97 -30.47 15.46
C MET A 46 -19.07 -28.94 15.40
N MET A 47 -20.19 -28.34 15.78
CA MET A 47 -20.30 -26.89 15.93
C MET A 47 -20.39 -26.53 17.41
N LYS A 48 -19.23 -26.47 18.08
CA LYS A 48 -19.12 -25.60 19.25
C LYS A 48 -19.58 -24.20 18.81
N ASN A 49 -20.40 -23.55 19.63
CA ASN A 49 -20.87 -22.19 19.37
C ASN A 49 -19.65 -21.32 19.00
N PRO A 50 -19.63 -20.65 17.84
CA PRO A 50 -18.52 -19.79 17.46
C PRO A 50 -18.28 -18.66 18.47
N CYS A 51 -19.27 -18.34 19.31
CA CYS A 51 -19.15 -17.40 20.42
C CYS A 51 -18.55 -18.00 21.71
N ASP A 52 -18.42 -19.33 21.82
CA ASP A 52 -17.81 -20.03 22.97
C ASP A 52 -16.30 -20.28 22.76
N MET A 53 -15.70 -19.65 21.76
CA MET A 53 -14.24 -19.65 21.60
C MET A 53 -13.60 -18.97 22.80
N LYS A 54 -12.91 -19.77 23.63
CA LYS A 54 -12.08 -19.29 24.73
C LYS A 54 -11.09 -18.26 24.20
N ALA A 55 -11.01 -17.11 24.87
CA ALA A 55 -10.08 -16.04 24.50
C ALA A 55 -8.66 -16.60 24.33
N MET A 56 -8.01 -16.24 23.22
CA MET A 56 -6.62 -16.61 22.97
C MET A 56 -5.77 -16.10 24.15
N PRO A 57 -5.00 -16.95 24.84
CA PRO A 57 -4.19 -16.50 25.96
C PRO A 57 -3.17 -15.46 25.49
N ALA A 58 -2.96 -14.42 26.30
CA ALA A 58 -1.96 -13.39 26.02
C ALA A 58 -0.57 -14.05 25.88
N GLY A 59 0.06 -13.90 24.72
CA GLY A 59 1.35 -14.53 24.41
C GLY A 59 1.27 -15.93 23.77
N GLY A 60 0.08 -16.51 23.61
CA GLY A 60 -0.13 -17.78 22.89
C GLY A 60 -0.31 -17.63 21.38
N ALA A 61 -0.38 -16.40 20.87
CA ALA A 61 -0.50 -16.12 19.45
C ALA A 61 0.88 -16.11 18.76
N THR A 62 0.96 -16.71 17.57
CA THR A 62 2.13 -16.54 16.70
C THR A 62 2.30 -15.06 16.36
N PRO A 63 3.45 -14.44 16.68
CA PRO A 63 3.61 -13.01 16.47
C PRO A 63 3.80 -12.69 14.98
N ILE A 64 3.23 -11.57 14.52
CA ILE A 64 3.41 -11.10 13.14
C ILE A 64 4.82 -10.59 12.84
N ARG A 65 5.65 -10.39 13.87
CA ARG A 65 7.03 -9.87 13.78
C ARG A 65 7.86 -10.36 14.98
N GLU A 66 9.16 -10.52 14.80
CA GLU A 66 10.06 -10.98 15.87
C GLU A 66 10.10 -10.01 17.07
N LYS A 67 10.26 -8.70 16.79
CA LYS A 67 10.38 -7.67 17.82
C LYS A 67 9.05 -6.95 18.02
N ALA A 68 8.38 -7.24 19.12
CA ALA A 68 7.17 -6.55 19.53
C ALA A 68 7.43 -5.07 19.84
N ILE A 69 6.43 -4.23 19.58
CA ILE A 69 6.40 -2.84 20.06
C ILE A 69 5.37 -2.80 21.19
N LYS A 70 5.83 -2.47 22.40
CA LYS A 70 4.98 -2.45 23.60
C LYS A 70 4.81 -1.06 24.22
N ASP A 71 5.74 -0.15 23.93
CA ASP A 71 5.75 1.21 24.48
C ASP A 71 5.20 2.21 23.44
N PRO A 72 3.99 2.78 23.66
CA PRO A 72 3.41 3.78 22.77
C PRO A 72 4.24 5.06 22.65
N ALA A 73 4.93 5.48 23.71
CA ALA A 73 5.74 6.70 23.68
C ALA A 73 7.00 6.49 22.83
N LYS A 74 7.63 5.31 22.91
CA LYS A 74 8.71 4.93 22.00
C LYS A 74 8.24 4.87 20.55
N LEU A 75 7.07 4.29 20.29
CA LEU A 75 6.48 4.25 18.95
C LEU A 75 6.28 5.66 18.39
N ALA A 76 5.71 6.57 19.19
CA ALA A 76 5.49 7.96 18.80
C ALA A 76 6.81 8.69 18.50
N ARG A 77 7.85 8.55 19.35
CA ARG A 77 9.18 9.12 19.10
C ARG A 77 9.79 8.59 17.81
N GLN A 78 9.67 7.29 17.55
CA GLN A 78 10.13 6.68 16.31
C GLN A 78 9.37 7.22 15.09
N GLY A 79 8.05 7.38 15.19
CA GLY A 79 7.23 7.98 14.13
C GLY A 79 7.68 9.41 13.81
N ASN A 80 7.89 10.24 14.83
CA ASN A 80 8.39 11.61 14.68
C ASN A 80 9.77 11.65 14.00
N ALA A 81 10.70 10.77 14.43
CA ALA A 81 12.04 10.71 13.85
C ALA A 81 11.99 10.29 12.37
N LEU A 82 11.24 9.23 12.04
CA LEU A 82 11.09 8.75 10.66
C LEU A 82 10.42 9.78 9.76
N TRP A 83 9.44 10.54 10.28
CA TRP A 83 8.72 11.54 9.51
C TRP A 83 9.63 12.65 8.95
N ALA A 84 10.67 13.00 9.71
CA ALA A 84 11.65 14.01 9.35
C ALA A 84 12.92 13.45 8.68
N ASP A 85 13.04 12.13 8.56
CA ASP A 85 14.26 11.47 8.10
C ASP A 85 14.38 11.49 6.56
N ALA A 86 15.25 12.37 6.06
CA ALA A 86 15.58 12.49 4.64
C ALA A 86 16.45 11.34 4.09
N THR A 87 16.95 10.45 4.96
CA THR A 87 17.80 9.31 4.60
C THR A 87 17.01 8.02 4.35
N LEU A 88 15.68 8.05 4.54
CA LEU A 88 14.80 6.89 4.29
C LEU A 88 14.74 6.48 2.82
N GLY A 89 15.09 7.39 1.91
CA GLY A 89 15.15 7.14 0.47
C GLY A 89 16.37 7.79 -0.15
N THR A 90 16.42 7.79 -1.49
CA THR A 90 17.56 8.33 -2.23
C THR A 90 17.33 9.73 -2.79
N SER A 91 16.11 10.26 -2.70
CA SER A 91 15.78 11.60 -3.24
C SER A 91 16.18 12.76 -2.32
N GLY A 92 16.62 12.49 -1.09
CA GLY A 92 16.90 13.53 -0.08
C GLY A 92 15.65 14.19 0.50
N ASN A 93 14.45 13.71 0.15
CA ASN A 93 13.19 14.17 0.72
C ASN A 93 12.77 13.26 1.90
N SER A 94 12.08 13.87 2.85
CA SER A 94 11.38 13.21 3.96
C SER A 94 9.86 13.32 3.81
N CYS A 95 9.10 12.62 4.65
CA CYS A 95 7.64 12.82 4.72
C CYS A 95 7.30 14.29 5.04
N SER A 96 8.07 14.91 5.95
CA SER A 96 7.91 16.31 6.36
C SER A 96 8.18 17.32 5.24
N THR A 97 8.86 16.91 4.16
CA THR A 97 9.13 17.79 3.01
C THR A 97 7.84 18.19 2.29
N CYS A 98 6.89 17.25 2.13
CA CYS A 98 5.56 17.55 1.58
C CYS A 98 4.53 17.78 2.70
N HIS A 99 4.63 17.06 3.82
CA HIS A 99 3.68 17.13 4.94
C HIS A 99 4.32 17.66 6.22
N PRO A 100 4.69 18.96 6.28
CA PRO A 100 5.28 19.54 7.49
C PRO A 100 4.32 19.37 8.67
N ASN A 101 4.77 18.72 9.74
CA ASN A 101 3.97 18.41 10.93
C ASN A 101 2.60 17.76 10.63
N GLY A 102 2.52 16.94 9.58
CA GLY A 102 1.26 16.29 9.17
C GLY A 102 0.29 17.18 8.40
N ALA A 103 0.70 18.38 7.96
CA ALA A 103 -0.15 19.27 7.18
C ALA A 103 -0.72 18.58 5.93
N GLY A 104 -2.02 18.79 5.68
CA GLY A 104 -2.73 18.19 4.55
C GLY A 104 -3.18 16.73 4.74
N LEU A 105 -2.78 16.08 5.84
CA LEU A 105 -3.32 14.76 6.19
C LEU A 105 -4.75 14.88 6.69
N LYS A 106 -5.64 14.01 6.19
CA LYS A 106 -7.06 13.99 6.57
C LYS A 106 -7.37 12.81 7.47
N SER A 107 -8.11 13.08 8.55
CA SER A 107 -8.57 12.08 9.54
C SER A 107 -9.72 11.20 9.05
N THR A 108 -10.08 11.28 7.76
CA THR A 108 -11.09 10.38 7.18
C THR A 108 -10.64 8.93 7.27
N PRO A 109 -11.55 7.99 7.58
CA PRO A 109 -11.22 6.56 7.73
C PRO A 109 -10.53 5.98 6.49
N TRP A 110 -9.71 4.96 6.72
CA TRP A 110 -9.08 4.15 5.68
C TRP A 110 -9.84 2.81 5.51
N PRO A 111 -9.79 2.16 4.33
CA PRO A 111 -9.19 2.61 3.08
C PRO A 111 -9.98 3.77 2.46
N LYS A 112 -9.33 4.58 1.62
CA LYS A 112 -9.97 5.70 0.93
C LYS A 112 -9.33 6.01 -0.40
N PHE A 113 -10.11 6.62 -1.28
CA PHE A 113 -9.62 7.12 -2.54
C PHE A 113 -8.63 8.27 -2.33
N ILE A 114 -7.46 8.18 -2.96
CA ILE A 114 -6.40 9.18 -2.94
C ILE A 114 -6.15 9.65 -4.35
N SER A 115 -6.55 10.88 -4.68
CA SER A 115 -6.40 11.45 -6.03
C SER A 115 -4.95 11.47 -6.54
N MET A 116 -3.96 11.53 -5.65
CA MET A 116 -2.53 11.47 -6.04
C MET A 116 -2.15 10.10 -6.61
N ALA A 117 -2.72 9.03 -6.06
CA ALA A 117 -2.45 7.67 -6.49
C ALA A 117 -3.46 7.18 -7.54
N ASP A 118 -4.55 7.93 -7.75
CA ASP A 118 -5.71 7.52 -8.54
C ASP A 118 -6.24 6.13 -8.14
N ASP A 119 -6.24 5.85 -6.83
CA ASP A 119 -6.54 4.53 -6.28
C ASP A 119 -7.15 4.64 -4.86
N THR A 120 -7.86 3.60 -4.44
CA THR A 120 -8.33 3.41 -3.06
C THR A 120 -7.32 2.59 -2.28
N LEU A 121 -6.58 3.27 -1.41
CA LEU A 121 -5.48 2.66 -0.67
C LEU A 121 -5.80 2.53 0.82
N THR A 122 -5.19 1.55 1.48
CA THR A 122 -4.99 1.55 2.93
C THR A 122 -3.90 2.56 3.32
N MET A 123 -3.81 2.88 4.60
CA MET A 123 -2.80 3.81 5.10
C MET A 123 -1.37 3.34 4.81
N ASP A 124 -1.10 2.05 5.03
CA ASP A 124 0.24 1.46 4.82
C ASP A 124 0.60 1.43 3.33
N GLN A 125 -0.37 1.19 2.46
CA GLN A 125 -0.19 1.29 1.01
C GLN A 125 0.12 2.73 0.58
N MET A 126 -0.55 3.74 1.14
CA MET A 126 -0.24 5.14 0.86
C MET A 126 1.15 5.55 1.39
N ILE A 127 1.56 5.04 2.55
CA ILE A 127 2.93 5.25 3.05
C ILE A 127 3.93 4.66 2.04
N ASN A 128 3.73 3.43 1.58
CA ASN A 128 4.61 2.81 0.59
C ASN A 128 4.56 3.48 -0.79
N PHE A 129 3.43 4.04 -1.21
CA PHE A 129 3.35 4.90 -2.39
C PHE A 129 4.30 6.09 -2.26
N CYS A 130 4.32 6.76 -1.09
CA CYS A 130 5.25 7.85 -0.82
C CYS A 130 6.72 7.38 -0.77
N MET A 131 6.99 6.20 -0.20
CA MET A 131 8.35 5.63 -0.20
C MET A 131 8.85 5.39 -1.62
N LEU A 132 8.02 4.81 -2.49
CA LEU A 132 8.38 4.48 -3.87
C LEU A 132 8.54 5.73 -4.75
N ASN A 133 7.55 6.62 -4.73
CA ASN A 133 7.40 7.64 -5.77
C ASN A 133 8.22 8.91 -5.49
N PRO A 134 7.91 9.73 -4.47
CA PRO A 134 8.70 10.92 -4.14
C PRO A 134 10.01 10.61 -3.39
N MET A 135 10.05 9.56 -2.56
CA MET A 135 11.24 9.27 -1.74
C MET A 135 12.29 8.41 -2.47
N LYS A 136 11.93 7.74 -3.56
CA LYS A 136 12.83 6.84 -4.33
C LYS A 136 13.49 5.80 -3.40
N ALA A 137 12.67 5.20 -2.55
CA ALA A 137 13.04 4.20 -1.58
C ALA A 137 12.42 2.84 -1.93
N LYS A 138 12.89 1.79 -1.27
CA LYS A 138 12.20 0.49 -1.29
C LYS A 138 10.94 0.57 -0.42
N PRO A 139 9.89 -0.20 -0.74
CA PRO A 139 8.75 -0.37 0.15
C PRO A 139 9.21 -0.85 1.54
N LEU A 140 8.54 -0.35 2.57
CA LEU A 140 8.65 -0.89 3.91
C LEU A 140 7.86 -2.19 4.00
N GLU A 141 8.42 -3.19 4.69
CA GLU A 141 7.69 -4.41 5.03
C GLU A 141 6.43 -4.08 5.83
N TRP A 142 5.32 -4.75 5.49
CA TRP A 142 3.99 -4.44 6.02
C TRP A 142 3.94 -4.55 7.56
N ASN A 143 4.63 -5.53 8.13
CA ASN A 143 4.71 -5.79 9.56
C ASN A 143 5.93 -5.11 10.22
N SER A 144 6.67 -4.26 9.51
CA SER A 144 7.84 -3.60 10.07
C SER A 144 7.45 -2.62 11.18
N GLN A 145 8.37 -2.41 12.13
CA GLN A 145 8.19 -1.39 13.14
C GLN A 145 8.15 0.03 12.54
N LYS A 146 8.87 0.26 11.44
CA LYS A 146 8.86 1.54 10.71
C LYS A 146 7.46 1.84 10.15
N MET A 147 6.82 0.85 9.51
CA MET A 147 5.45 1.00 9.00
C MET A 147 4.50 1.35 10.14
N THR A 148 4.52 0.59 11.24
CA THR A 148 3.66 0.86 12.41
C THR A 148 3.90 2.25 13.01
N ALA A 149 5.16 2.72 13.05
CA ALA A 149 5.49 4.03 13.60
C ALA A 149 5.01 5.18 12.70
N LEU A 150 5.16 5.07 11.38
CA LEU A 150 4.67 6.05 10.42
C LEU A 150 3.13 6.08 10.39
N ALA A 151 2.50 4.90 10.40
CA ALA A 151 1.06 4.75 10.55
C ALA A 151 0.52 5.46 11.80
N ALA A 152 1.18 5.24 12.95
CA ALA A 152 0.82 5.92 14.20
C ALA A 152 1.00 7.44 14.10
N TYR A 153 2.07 7.92 13.45
CA TYR A 153 2.27 9.35 13.21
C TYR A 153 1.14 9.94 12.36
N VAL A 154 0.79 9.30 11.24
CA VAL A 154 -0.28 9.76 10.36
C VAL A 154 -1.61 9.83 11.12
N ALA A 155 -1.94 8.80 11.90
CA ALA A 155 -3.15 8.79 12.70
C ALA A 155 -3.19 9.93 13.73
N ALA A 156 -2.07 10.19 14.42
CA ALA A 156 -1.99 11.22 15.45
C ALA A 156 -2.00 12.66 14.90
N ASN A 157 -1.52 12.88 13.68
CA ASN A 157 -1.33 14.22 13.09
C ASN A 157 -2.30 14.51 11.93
N SER A 158 -3.31 13.67 11.72
CA SER A 158 -4.34 13.92 10.70
C SER A 158 -5.40 14.90 11.18
N GLY A 159 -5.67 15.95 10.40
CA GLY A 159 -6.66 16.99 10.74
C GLY A 159 -8.08 16.69 10.28
N LYS A 160 -9.06 17.45 10.80
CA LYS A 160 -10.45 17.50 10.31
C LYS A 160 -10.62 18.70 9.36
N GLY A 161 -10.17 18.60 8.11
CA GLY A 161 -10.50 19.63 7.10
C GLY A 161 -9.44 19.88 6.03
N GLY A 162 -9.88 20.46 4.91
CA GLY A 162 -9.06 20.83 3.75
C GLY A 162 -9.40 20.01 2.50
N GLU A 163 -9.35 20.64 1.32
CA GLU A 163 -9.52 19.97 0.03
C GLU A 163 -8.35 19.01 -0.25
N ALA A 164 -8.58 17.96 -1.07
CA ALA A 164 -7.53 16.98 -1.38
C ALA A 164 -6.53 17.62 -2.35
N VAL A 165 -5.52 18.29 -1.81
CA VAL A 165 -4.43 18.88 -2.60
C VAL A 165 -3.22 17.97 -2.58
N ASN A 166 -2.47 17.91 -3.69
CA ASN A 166 -1.16 17.25 -3.71
C ASN A 166 -0.16 18.12 -2.90
N PRO A 167 0.27 17.69 -1.70
CA PRO A 167 1.16 18.47 -0.85
C PRO A 167 2.55 18.68 -1.47
N CYS A 168 2.99 17.81 -2.37
CA CYS A 168 4.28 17.98 -3.05
C CYS A 168 4.20 19.09 -4.12
N ALA A 169 3.02 19.42 -4.64
CA ALA A 169 2.80 20.58 -5.50
C ALA A 169 2.83 21.90 -4.70
N MET A 170 2.51 21.89 -3.40
CA MET A 170 2.49 23.09 -2.55
C MET A 170 3.89 23.72 -2.37
N LYS A 171 4.97 22.94 -2.51
CA LYS A 171 6.36 23.45 -2.46
C LYS A 171 6.79 24.10 -3.78
N MET A 172 6.29 23.63 -4.91
CA MET A 172 6.61 24.18 -6.24
C MET A 172 6.06 25.60 -6.45
N MET A 173 5.05 26.01 -5.68
CA MET A 173 4.48 27.37 -5.72
C MET A 173 5.26 28.40 -4.88
N LYS A 174 6.30 27.99 -4.15
CA LYS A 174 7.11 28.88 -3.30
C LYS A 174 8.52 29.06 -3.85
N ASN A 175 8.66 29.17 -5.17
CA ASN A 175 9.92 29.60 -5.74
C ASN A 175 10.03 31.14 -5.60
N PRO A 176 10.94 31.68 -4.78
CA PRO A 176 11.10 33.14 -4.61
C PRO A 176 11.50 33.87 -5.90
N CYS A 177 11.85 33.13 -6.96
CA CYS A 177 12.19 33.67 -8.28
C CYS A 177 10.99 33.83 -9.24
N ASP A 178 9.82 33.27 -8.91
CA ASP A 178 8.63 33.33 -9.78
C ASP A 178 7.64 34.44 -9.37
N MET A 179 8.01 35.29 -8.40
CA MET A 179 7.24 36.49 -8.03
C MET A 179 7.47 37.62 -9.05
N LYS A 180 6.98 37.45 -10.28
CA LYS A 180 6.73 38.60 -11.17
C LYS A 180 5.50 39.35 -10.66
N GLY A 181 5.72 40.27 -9.73
CA GLY A 181 4.64 41.07 -9.16
C GLY A 181 5.13 42.20 -8.26
N ASN A 182 5.50 43.30 -8.89
CA ASN A 182 5.49 44.68 -8.38
C ASN A 182 5.83 44.85 -6.88
N MET A 183 7.11 44.69 -6.54
CA MET A 183 7.65 45.06 -5.24
C MET A 183 7.81 46.59 -5.20
N LYS A 184 6.72 47.31 -4.92
CA LYS A 184 6.84 48.74 -4.54
C LYS A 184 7.55 48.79 -3.19
N ASN A 185 8.77 49.31 -3.21
CA ASN A 185 9.57 49.55 -2.01
C ASN A 185 8.84 50.51 -1.07
N PRO A 186 8.50 50.12 0.18
CA PRO A 186 7.78 50.99 1.12
C PRO A 186 8.66 52.07 1.77
N CYS A 187 9.93 52.22 1.37
CA CYS A 187 10.86 53.18 1.96
C CYS A 187 11.40 54.23 0.95
N GLY A 188 10.59 54.67 -0.01
CA GLY A 188 10.91 55.82 -0.86
C GLY A 188 10.33 57.11 -0.30
N MET A 189 11.12 57.84 0.48
CA MET A 189 11.00 59.29 0.58
C MET A 189 12.04 59.89 -0.36
N ASP A 190 11.56 60.55 -1.41
CA ASP A 190 12.05 61.81 -1.98
C ASP A 190 10.89 62.42 -2.79
#